data_AF-A0A7C2MZN4-F1
#
_entry.id   AF-A0A7C2MZN4-F1
#
_cell.length_a   1.000
_cell.length_b   1.000
_cell.length_c   1.000
_cell.angle_alpha   90.00
_cell.angle_beta   90.00
_cell.angle_gamma   90.00
#
_symmetry.space_group_name_H-M   'P 1'
#
loop_
_entity.id
_entity.type
_entity.pdbx_description
1 polymer ?
#
loop_
_entity_poly.entity_id
_entity_poly.type
_entity_poly.pdbx_seq_one_letter_code
_entity_poly.pdbx_strand_id
1 'polypeptide(L)'
;MDNLNYNNINNLNNDNLSNDSLDSITAEILHKIDIDINSLYITGLQVAYYKHCKRKAYLFSKKIQFEHTSEFIELGKLLEQKYFKEEESLDSFDKPVKIDFYTIDNEVIIHEIKRSDKTEESHIYQVKYYIWYLKNKGINCNKGIIHYPRLAKKIEITLENNDYLEIPNILLEIDKLIRSNDVPKPIRISICNNCSYFYYCYV
;
A
#
# COMPACT_ATOMS: atom_id res chain seq x y z
N MET A 1 -26.45 0.67 -16.95
CA MET A 1 -25.93 2.01 -16.63
C MET A 1 -26.48 2.28 -15.25
N ASP A 2 -25.91 1.63 -14.24
CA ASP A 2 -26.59 1.45 -12.96
C ASP A 2 -25.62 1.79 -11.82
N ASN A 3 -25.97 2.85 -11.09
CA ASN A 3 -25.26 3.38 -9.95
C ASN A 3 -25.33 2.39 -8.77
N LEU A 4 -24.25 1.67 -8.50
CA LEU A 4 -24.12 0.85 -7.29
C LEU A 4 -23.81 1.76 -6.08
N ASN A 5 -24.76 1.77 -5.15
CA ASN A 5 -24.81 2.66 -3.99
C ASN A 5 -23.88 2.15 -2.88
N TYR A 6 -22.68 2.74 -2.80
CA TYR A 6 -21.57 2.33 -1.92
C TYR A 6 -21.74 2.68 -0.41
N ASN A 7 -22.91 3.09 0.05
CA ASN A 7 -23.06 3.81 1.32
C ASN A 7 -23.50 2.99 2.56
N ASN A 8 -23.48 1.65 2.53
CA ASN A 8 -23.98 0.84 3.65
C ASN A 8 -22.93 -0.12 4.26
N ILE A 9 -21.78 0.38 4.76
CA ILE A 9 -20.75 -0.48 5.43
C ILE A 9 -20.34 0.05 6.83
N ASN A 10 -21.09 0.94 7.47
CA ASN A 10 -20.66 1.57 8.73
C ASN A 10 -21.36 1.11 10.01
N ASN A 11 -22.03 -0.05 10.06
CA ASN A 11 -22.77 -0.46 11.27
C ASN A 11 -22.64 -1.96 11.64
N LEU A 12 -21.42 -2.44 11.90
CA LEU A 12 -21.22 -3.71 12.61
C LEU A 12 -20.12 -3.54 13.66
N ASN A 13 -20.51 -3.50 14.94
CA ASN A 13 -19.64 -3.47 16.10
C ASN A 13 -18.93 -4.84 16.27
N ASN A 14 -17.60 -4.83 16.31
CA ASN A 14 -16.75 -6.02 16.34
C ASN A 14 -15.99 -6.15 17.66
N ASP A 15 -16.67 -6.60 18.71
CA ASP A 15 -15.99 -7.12 19.90
C ASP A 15 -16.32 -8.63 20.03
N ASN A 16 -15.31 -9.47 19.73
CA ASN A 16 -15.25 -10.94 19.89
C ASN A 16 -15.64 -11.85 18.70
N LEU A 17 -14.93 -11.74 17.57
CA LEU A 17 -15.01 -12.72 16.47
C LEU A 17 -13.63 -13.37 16.23
N SER A 18 -13.59 -14.71 16.12
CA SER A 18 -12.38 -15.49 15.80
C SER A 18 -11.91 -15.24 14.37
N ASN A 19 -10.62 -15.45 14.08
CA ASN A 19 -10.05 -15.24 12.74
C ASN A 19 -10.81 -15.98 11.62
N ASP A 20 -11.23 -17.22 11.86
CA ASP A 20 -12.03 -18.00 10.89
C ASP A 20 -13.40 -17.36 10.58
N SER A 21 -13.99 -16.67 11.56
CA SER A 21 -15.28 -15.99 11.37
C SER A 21 -15.12 -14.66 10.62
N LEU A 22 -13.99 -13.98 10.76
CA LEU A 22 -13.68 -12.76 10.04
C LEU A 22 -13.42 -13.03 8.55
N ASP A 23 -12.71 -14.12 8.24
CA ASP A 23 -12.47 -14.57 6.87
C ASP A 23 -13.80 -14.90 6.15
N SER A 24 -14.73 -15.57 6.87
CA SER A 24 -16.06 -15.86 6.34
C SER A 24 -16.92 -14.61 6.09
N ILE A 25 -16.88 -13.63 7.00
CA ILE A 25 -17.61 -12.36 6.85
C ILE A 25 -17.03 -11.55 5.68
N THR A 26 -15.71 -11.52 5.55
CA THR A 26 -15.03 -10.83 4.45
C THR A 26 -15.41 -11.49 3.12
N ALA A 27 -15.35 -12.82 3.02
CA ALA A 27 -15.80 -13.55 1.84
C ALA A 27 -17.28 -13.28 1.48
N GLU A 28 -18.18 -13.17 2.47
CA GLU A 28 -19.60 -12.85 2.24
C GLU A 28 -19.81 -11.42 1.74
N ILE A 29 -19.07 -10.44 2.25
CA ILE A 29 -19.13 -9.04 1.80
C ILE A 29 -18.59 -8.93 0.36
N LEU A 30 -17.50 -9.65 0.07
CA LEU A 30 -16.88 -9.74 -1.26
C LEU A 30 -17.73 -10.50 -2.27
N HIS A 31 -18.62 -11.39 -1.83
CA HIS A 31 -19.57 -12.07 -2.70
C HIS A 31 -20.83 -11.21 -2.97
N LYS A 32 -21.19 -10.30 -2.05
CA LYS A 32 -22.36 -9.41 -2.22
C LYS A 32 -22.07 -8.19 -3.11
N ILE A 33 -20.81 -7.82 -3.24
CA ILE A 33 -20.32 -6.82 -4.19
C ILE A 33 -19.64 -7.63 -5.29
N ASP A 34 -20.10 -7.58 -6.54
CA ASP A 34 -19.60 -8.38 -7.68
C ASP A 34 -18.14 -8.00 -8.10
N ILE A 35 -17.26 -7.73 -7.13
CA ILE A 35 -15.88 -7.29 -7.28
C ILE A 35 -14.99 -8.32 -6.60
N ASP A 36 -14.30 -9.12 -7.42
CA ASP A 36 -13.17 -9.90 -6.93
C ASP A 36 -12.01 -8.95 -6.59
N ILE A 37 -11.83 -8.62 -5.31
CA ILE A 37 -10.73 -7.78 -4.85
C ILE A 37 -9.37 -8.37 -5.25
N ASN A 38 -9.25 -9.69 -5.36
CA ASN A 38 -8.01 -10.33 -5.79
C ASN A 38 -7.69 -10.07 -7.27
N SER A 39 -8.67 -9.63 -8.06
CA SER A 39 -8.50 -9.20 -9.45
C SER A 39 -8.10 -7.73 -9.60
N LEU A 40 -8.19 -6.93 -8.53
CA LEU A 40 -7.82 -5.52 -8.56
C LEU A 40 -6.31 -5.38 -8.69
N TYR A 41 -5.88 -4.70 -9.76
CA TYR A 41 -4.47 -4.44 -10.00
C TYR A 41 -4.01 -3.15 -9.31
N ILE A 42 -3.81 -3.22 -7.99
CA ILE A 42 -3.40 -2.09 -7.14
C ILE A 42 -2.04 -2.37 -6.52
N THR A 43 -1.06 -1.50 -6.79
CA THR A 43 0.31 -1.65 -6.30
C THR A 43 0.49 -1.14 -4.86
N GLY A 44 1.53 -1.62 -4.16
CA GLY A 44 1.85 -1.11 -2.83
C GLY A 44 2.16 0.38 -2.80
N LEU A 45 2.69 0.94 -3.89
CA LEU A 45 2.91 2.37 -4.01
C LEU A 45 1.59 3.14 -4.07
N GLN A 46 0.56 2.60 -4.73
CA GLN A 46 -0.78 3.20 -4.74
C GLN A 46 -1.42 3.16 -3.35
N VAL A 47 -1.24 2.07 -2.60
CA VAL A 47 -1.67 1.98 -1.19
C VAL A 47 -0.96 3.04 -0.34
N ALA A 48 0.36 3.14 -0.44
CA ALA A 48 1.15 4.14 0.27
C ALA A 48 0.69 5.57 -0.09
N TYR A 49 0.51 5.86 -1.38
CA TYR A 49 0.06 7.19 -1.84
C TYR A 49 -1.34 7.49 -1.37
N TYR A 50 -2.26 6.52 -1.41
CA TYR A 50 -3.63 6.70 -0.94
C TYR A 50 -3.67 7.14 0.52
N LYS A 51 -2.86 6.50 1.37
CA LYS A 51 -2.81 6.79 2.81
C LYS A 51 -2.36 8.20 3.15
N HIS A 52 -1.42 8.82 2.42
CA HIS A 52 -1.02 10.21 2.70
C HIS A 52 -1.58 11.26 1.73
N CYS A 53 -1.95 10.91 0.50
CA CYS A 53 -2.45 11.86 -0.50
C CYS A 53 -3.26 11.18 -1.62
N LYS A 54 -4.59 11.19 -1.49
CA LYS A 54 -5.52 10.65 -2.51
C LYS A 54 -5.31 11.29 -3.90
N ARG A 55 -5.03 12.60 -3.97
CA ARG A 55 -4.72 13.26 -5.26
C ARG A 55 -3.47 12.68 -5.92
N LYS A 56 -2.42 12.41 -5.15
CA LYS A 56 -1.19 11.79 -5.67
C LYS A 56 -1.46 10.38 -6.18
N ALA A 57 -2.19 9.57 -5.40
CA ALA A 57 -2.60 8.23 -5.82
C ALA A 57 -3.40 8.26 -7.14
N TYR A 58 -4.34 9.20 -7.26
CA TYR A 58 -5.12 9.41 -8.49
C TYR A 58 -4.21 9.75 -9.69
N LEU A 59 -3.39 10.81 -9.57
CA LEU A 59 -2.54 11.29 -10.68
C LEU A 59 -1.53 10.22 -11.12
N PHE A 60 -0.87 9.56 -10.17
CA PHE A 60 0.04 8.45 -10.44
C PHE A 60 -0.65 7.33 -11.21
N SER A 61 -1.88 6.98 -10.84
CA SER A 61 -2.66 5.91 -11.47
C SER A 61 -3.12 6.29 -12.89
N LYS A 62 -3.37 7.58 -13.15
CA LYS A 62 -3.65 8.13 -14.49
C LYS A 62 -2.37 8.36 -15.33
N LYS A 63 -1.21 7.88 -14.88
CA LYS A 63 0.10 8.05 -15.54
C LYS A 63 0.56 9.51 -15.67
N ILE A 64 -0.02 10.41 -14.88
CA ILE A 64 0.47 11.78 -14.72
C ILE A 64 1.53 11.71 -13.63
N GLN A 65 2.77 11.46 -14.03
CA GLN A 65 3.89 11.15 -13.12
C GLN A 65 4.95 12.23 -13.16
N PHE A 66 5.45 12.64 -12.00
CA PHE A 66 6.51 13.64 -11.83
C PHE A 66 7.68 13.08 -10.99
N GLU A 67 7.66 11.79 -10.69
CA GLU A 67 8.63 11.15 -9.80
C GLU A 67 10.05 11.20 -10.37
N HIS A 68 10.18 11.26 -11.70
CA HIS A 68 11.45 11.36 -12.41
C HIS A 68 12.09 12.76 -12.31
N THR A 69 11.34 13.79 -11.92
CA THR A 69 11.87 15.16 -11.74
C THR A 69 12.25 15.46 -10.29
N SER A 70 12.17 14.46 -9.40
CA SER A 70 12.43 14.64 -7.97
C SER A 70 13.75 14.00 -7.55
N GLU A 71 14.73 14.85 -7.22
CA GLU A 71 16.02 14.44 -6.66
C GLU A 71 15.86 13.58 -5.39
N PHE A 72 14.78 13.76 -4.63
CA PHE A 72 14.49 12.96 -3.44
C PHE A 72 14.18 11.51 -3.77
N ILE A 73 13.47 11.26 -4.88
CA ILE A 73 13.09 9.93 -5.35
C ILE A 73 14.28 9.25 -6.01
N GLU A 74 15.03 9.97 -6.84
CA GLU A 74 16.25 9.46 -7.47
C GLU A 74 17.28 9.00 -6.42
N LEU A 75 17.51 9.82 -5.40
CA LEU A 75 18.38 9.43 -4.28
C LEU A 75 17.79 8.29 -3.43
N GLY A 76 16.47 8.07 -3.44
CA GLY A 76 15.86 6.88 -2.86
C GLY A 76 16.32 5.60 -3.59
N LYS A 77 16.28 5.60 -4.92
CA LYS A 77 16.74 4.48 -5.76
C LYS A 77 18.24 4.20 -5.61
N LEU A 78 19.06 5.25 -5.48
CA LEU A 78 20.50 5.09 -5.25
C LEU A 78 20.81 4.48 -3.86
N LEU A 79 20.01 4.82 -2.85
CA LEU A 79 20.15 4.22 -1.52
C LEU A 79 19.76 2.74 -1.53
N GLU A 80 18.68 2.40 -2.24
CA GLU A 80 18.26 1.01 -2.50
C GLU A 80 19.44 0.22 -3.10
N GLN A 81 20.02 0.71 -4.20
CA GLN A 81 21.19 0.08 -4.85
C GLN A 81 22.40 -0.08 -3.93
N LYS A 82 22.71 0.91 -3.07
CA LYS A 82 23.87 0.86 -2.17
C LYS A 82 23.68 -0.11 -1.01
N TYR A 83 22.44 -0.37 -0.59
CA TYR A 83 22.15 -1.29 0.51
C TYR A 83 22.22 -2.76 0.10
N PHE A 84 22.16 -3.07 -1.20
CA PHE A 84 22.20 -4.44 -1.71
C PHE A 84 23.58 -4.81 -2.27
N LYS A 85 24.05 -6.02 -1.93
CA LYS A 85 25.10 -6.71 -2.69
C LYS A 85 24.42 -7.38 -3.89
N GLU A 86 25.08 -7.35 -5.05
CA GLU A 86 24.57 -7.80 -6.36
C GLU A 86 24.00 -9.25 -6.39
N GLU A 87 24.24 -10.06 -5.36
CA GLU A 87 23.78 -11.46 -5.27
C GLU A 87 22.46 -11.66 -4.50
N GLU A 88 21.92 -10.65 -3.79
CA GLU A 88 20.70 -10.78 -2.97
C GLU A 88 19.45 -10.08 -3.53
N SER A 89 19.59 -9.29 -4.61
CA SER A 89 18.45 -8.69 -5.29
C SER A 89 17.81 -9.71 -6.25
N LEU A 90 17.15 -10.73 -5.71
CA LEU A 90 16.28 -11.57 -6.54
C LEU A 90 15.12 -10.72 -7.03
N ASP A 91 14.89 -10.80 -8.34
CA ASP A 91 13.81 -10.16 -9.07
C ASP A 91 12.57 -9.94 -8.20
N SER A 92 12.25 -8.65 -8.06
CA SER A 92 11.01 -8.11 -7.53
C SER A 92 9.84 -9.04 -7.78
N PHE A 93 9.08 -9.37 -6.73
CA PHE A 93 7.78 -9.99 -6.92
C PHE A 93 7.03 -9.25 -8.04
N ASP A 94 6.43 -10.04 -8.93
CA ASP A 94 5.73 -9.53 -10.10
C ASP A 94 4.58 -8.60 -9.63
N LYS A 95 4.21 -7.63 -10.48
CA LYS A 95 3.15 -6.69 -10.11
C LYS A 95 1.86 -7.45 -9.75
N PRO A 96 1.12 -7.02 -8.72
CA PRO A 96 1.14 -5.67 -8.14
C PRO A 96 2.07 -5.44 -6.95
N VAL A 97 2.71 -6.48 -6.40
CA VAL A 97 3.53 -6.38 -5.19
C VAL A 97 5.00 -6.37 -5.56
N LYS A 98 5.65 -5.21 -5.47
CA LYS A 98 7.10 -5.09 -5.66
C LYS A 98 7.75 -4.91 -4.29
N ILE A 99 8.30 -6.00 -3.76
CA ILE A 99 9.08 -6.03 -2.50
C ILE A 99 10.54 -5.76 -2.83
N ASP A 100 11.26 -5.00 -2.00
CA ASP A 100 12.68 -4.71 -2.24
C ASP A 100 13.53 -5.97 -2.09
N PHE A 101 13.36 -6.71 -0.99
CA PHE A 101 13.95 -8.04 -0.80
C PHE A 101 13.19 -8.85 0.26
N TYR A 102 13.46 -10.15 0.33
CA TYR A 102 12.90 -11.03 1.35
C TYR A 102 13.96 -11.96 1.94
N THR A 103 13.70 -12.45 3.14
CA THR A 103 14.47 -13.54 3.76
C THR A 103 13.54 -14.70 4.06
N ILE A 104 14.09 -15.90 4.21
CA ILE A 104 13.34 -17.12 4.57
C ILE A 104 13.90 -17.64 5.89
N ASP A 105 13.07 -17.63 6.93
CA ASP A 105 13.35 -18.22 8.24
C ASP A 105 12.05 -18.81 8.81
N ASN A 106 11.76 -20.08 8.49
CA ASN A 106 10.47 -20.78 8.71
C ASN A 106 9.24 -20.16 8.01
N GLU A 107 9.30 -18.87 7.71
CA GLU A 107 8.34 -18.07 6.95
C GLU A 107 9.09 -17.09 6.03
N VAL A 108 8.38 -16.52 5.07
CA VAL A 108 8.87 -15.43 4.23
C VAL A 108 8.75 -14.11 5.01
N ILE A 109 9.86 -13.40 5.16
CA ILE A 109 9.90 -12.07 5.78
C ILE A 109 10.21 -11.06 4.68
N ILE A 110 9.33 -10.08 4.48
CA ILE A 110 9.52 -9.02 3.49
C ILE A 110 10.30 -7.84 4.09
N HIS A 111 11.12 -7.19 3.29
CA HIS A 111 11.89 -6.04 3.70
C HIS A 111 11.68 -4.87 2.73
N GLU A 112 11.37 -3.70 3.28
CA GLU A 112 11.12 -2.45 2.53
C GLU A 112 12.05 -1.35 3.06
N ILE A 113 12.75 -0.65 2.17
CA ILE A 113 13.70 0.40 2.52
C ILE A 113 13.08 1.77 2.25
N LYS A 114 13.09 2.64 3.27
CA LYS A 114 12.56 4.00 3.19
C LYS A 114 13.59 5.03 3.65
N ARG A 115 13.71 6.11 2.88
CA ARG A 115 14.69 7.18 3.17
C ARG A 115 14.35 7.99 4.43
N SER A 116 13.07 8.18 4.72
CA SER A 116 12.56 9.02 5.82
C SER A 116 11.25 8.43 6.33
N ASP A 117 10.94 8.68 7.59
CA ASP A 117 9.73 8.27 8.32
C ASP A 117 8.59 9.31 8.30
N LYS A 118 8.72 10.41 7.53
CA LYS A 118 7.69 11.46 7.45
C LYS A 118 6.29 10.96 7.04
N THR A 119 6.21 9.83 6.36
CA THR A 119 4.98 9.13 5.97
C THR A 119 4.98 7.69 6.49
N GLU A 120 5.46 7.48 7.72
CA GLU A 120 5.59 6.15 8.34
C GLU A 120 4.31 5.33 8.26
N GLU A 121 3.15 5.93 8.56
CA GLU A 121 1.86 5.24 8.43
C GLU A 121 1.65 4.70 7.00
N SER A 122 1.96 5.49 5.97
CA SER A 122 1.85 5.03 4.57
C SER A 122 2.78 3.85 4.27
N HIS A 123 3.98 3.83 4.87
CA HIS A 123 4.92 2.71 4.71
C HIS A 123 4.41 1.46 5.43
N ILE A 124 3.82 1.62 6.62
CA ILE A 124 3.19 0.54 7.37
C ILE A 124 2.08 -0.10 6.52
N TYR A 125 1.16 0.67 5.96
CA TYR A 125 0.08 0.13 5.12
C TYR A 125 0.57 -0.51 3.83
N GLN A 126 1.66 -0.02 3.24
CA GLN A 126 2.29 -0.68 2.09
C GLN A 126 2.76 -2.09 2.46
N VAL A 127 3.47 -2.24 3.58
CA VAL A 127 3.98 -3.53 4.05
C VAL A 127 2.85 -4.44 4.52
N LYS A 128 1.85 -3.91 5.23
CA LYS A 128 0.63 -4.66 5.59
C LYS A 128 -0.07 -5.21 4.34
N TYR A 129 -0.22 -4.39 3.29
CA TYR A 129 -0.76 -4.85 2.01
C TYR A 129 0.07 -5.98 1.40
N TYR A 130 1.40 -5.91 1.42
CA TYR A 130 2.25 -6.98 0.90
C TYR A 130 2.08 -8.29 1.67
N ILE A 131 2.06 -8.24 3.00
CA ILE A 131 1.81 -9.42 3.85
C ILE A 131 0.45 -10.02 3.51
N TRP A 132 -0.61 -9.19 3.48
CA TRP A 132 -1.96 -9.61 3.15
C TRP A 132 -2.04 -10.25 1.75
N TYR A 133 -1.43 -9.64 0.74
CA TYR A 133 -1.42 -10.15 -0.63
C TYR A 133 -0.73 -11.51 -0.71
N LEU A 134 0.45 -11.66 -0.09
CA LEU A 134 1.19 -12.93 -0.09
C LEU A 134 0.40 -14.04 0.63
N LYS A 135 -0.21 -13.76 1.78
CA LYS A 135 -1.06 -14.72 2.50
C LYS A 135 -2.23 -15.20 1.64
N ASN A 136 -2.91 -14.30 0.92
CA ASN A 136 -4.00 -14.65 -0.01
C ASN A 136 -3.53 -15.47 -1.23
N LYS A 137 -2.22 -15.47 -1.53
CA LYS A 137 -1.61 -16.37 -2.53
C LYS A 137 -1.11 -17.69 -1.93
N GLY A 138 -1.39 -17.96 -0.66
CA GLY A 138 -0.96 -19.18 0.04
C GLY A 138 0.51 -19.16 0.48
N ILE A 139 1.18 -18.00 0.43
CA ILE A 139 2.56 -17.85 0.90
C ILE A 139 2.55 -17.60 2.41
N ASN A 140 3.33 -18.39 3.15
CA ASN A 140 3.51 -18.20 4.59
C ASN A 140 4.38 -16.96 4.86
N CYS A 141 3.74 -15.79 4.96
CA CYS A 141 4.37 -14.52 5.31
C CYS A 141 3.54 -13.87 6.41
N ASN A 142 4.04 -13.77 7.63
CA ASN A 142 3.34 -13.13 8.74
C ASN A 142 3.98 -11.82 9.19
N LYS A 143 5.16 -11.49 8.64
CA LYS A 143 5.98 -10.36 9.07
C LYS A 143 6.63 -9.62 7.91
N GLY A 144 6.75 -8.30 8.06
CA GLY A 144 7.57 -7.44 7.23
C GLY A 144 8.42 -6.47 8.06
N ILE A 145 9.49 -5.96 7.48
CA ILE A 145 10.41 -5.02 8.14
C ILE A 145 10.60 -3.79 7.27
N ILE A 146 10.33 -2.62 7.84
CA ILE A 146 10.67 -1.34 7.23
C ILE A 146 12.01 -0.88 7.77
N HIS A 147 12.97 -0.64 6.87
CA HIS A 147 14.29 -0.11 7.19
C HIS A 147 14.30 1.38 6.90
N TYR A 148 14.70 2.19 7.88
CA TYR A 148 15.02 3.60 7.72
C TYR A 148 16.53 3.84 7.92
N PRO A 149 17.36 3.51 6.91
CA PRO A 149 18.81 3.72 6.92
C PRO A 149 19.32 4.99 7.58
N ARG A 150 18.77 6.15 7.18
CA ARG A 150 19.24 7.47 7.63
C ARG A 150 18.99 7.72 9.11
N LEU A 151 18.04 6.99 9.69
CA LEU A 151 17.62 7.12 11.08
C LEU A 151 18.16 5.97 11.94
N ALA A 152 18.90 5.02 11.34
CA ALA A 152 19.29 3.76 11.97
C ALA A 152 18.10 3.04 12.65
N LYS A 153 16.90 3.17 12.07
CA LYS A 153 15.64 2.67 12.63
C LYS A 153 15.12 1.51 11.78
N LYS A 154 14.58 0.48 12.44
CA LYS A 154 13.83 -0.60 11.82
C LYS A 154 12.48 -0.74 12.52
N ILE A 155 11.44 -1.08 11.78
CA ILE A 155 10.10 -1.32 12.33
C ILE A 155 9.61 -2.66 11.81
N GLU A 156 9.19 -3.52 12.72
CA GLU A 156 8.54 -4.78 12.43
C GLU A 156 7.04 -4.58 12.28
N ILE A 157 6.46 -5.16 11.23
CA ILE A 157 5.06 -5.02 10.84
C ILE A 157 4.45 -6.41 10.74
N THR A 158 3.30 -6.57 11.40
CA THR A 158 2.44 -7.75 11.30
C THR A 158 1.02 -7.29 10.97
N LEU A 159 0.15 -8.23 10.60
CA LEU A 159 -1.29 -7.97 10.45
C LEU A 159 -2.00 -8.16 11.79
N GLU A 160 -2.75 -7.14 12.18
CA GLU A 160 -3.72 -7.17 13.27
C GLU A 160 -5.09 -7.60 12.74
N ASN A 161 -6.00 -8.01 13.63
CA ASN A 161 -7.34 -8.47 13.23
C ASN A 161 -8.10 -7.44 12.37
N ASN A 162 -7.99 -6.16 12.70
CA ASN A 162 -8.65 -5.10 11.92
C ASN A 162 -8.09 -4.94 10.51
N ASP A 163 -6.83 -5.30 10.27
CA ASP A 163 -6.18 -5.12 8.97
C ASP A 163 -6.80 -5.99 7.88
N TYR A 164 -7.33 -7.17 8.24
CA TYR A 164 -8.00 -8.07 7.31
C TYR A 164 -9.30 -7.48 6.74
N LEU A 165 -9.91 -6.51 7.41
CA LEU A 165 -11.03 -5.72 6.90
C LEU A 165 -10.57 -4.41 6.26
N GLU A 166 -9.60 -3.73 6.87
CA GLU A 166 -9.17 -2.41 6.43
C GLU A 166 -8.46 -2.45 5.08
N ILE A 167 -7.60 -3.44 4.83
CA ILE A 167 -6.85 -3.56 3.56
C ILE A 167 -7.80 -3.73 2.37
N PRO A 168 -8.74 -4.70 2.36
CA PRO A 168 -9.76 -4.80 1.32
C PRO A 168 -10.53 -3.50 1.08
N ASN A 169 -10.93 -2.80 2.15
CA ASN A 169 -11.63 -1.52 2.05
C ASN A 169 -10.77 -0.46 1.36
N ILE A 170 -9.49 -0.33 1.74
CA ILE A 170 -8.54 0.58 1.07
C ILE A 170 -8.43 0.25 -0.42
N LEU A 171 -8.32 -1.04 -0.78
CA LEU A 171 -8.24 -1.45 -2.19
C LEU A 171 -9.50 -1.06 -2.98
N LEU A 172 -10.68 -1.27 -2.41
CA LEU A 172 -11.94 -0.83 -3.02
C LEU A 172 -12.02 0.69 -3.17
N GLU A 173 -11.60 1.45 -2.15
CA GLU A 173 -11.57 2.91 -2.21
C GLU A 173 -10.59 3.43 -3.27
N ILE A 174 -9.44 2.78 -3.41
CA ILE A 174 -8.46 3.08 -4.45
C ILE A 174 -9.04 2.79 -5.84
N ASP A 175 -9.70 1.65 -6.05
CA ASP A 175 -10.33 1.34 -7.34
C ASP A 175 -11.39 2.39 -7.72
N LYS A 176 -12.28 2.76 -6.78
CA LYS A 176 -13.26 3.85 -6.97
C LYS A 176 -12.58 5.16 -7.32
N LEU A 177 -11.53 5.52 -6.57
CA LEU A 177 -10.77 6.75 -6.76
C LEU A 177 -10.19 6.80 -8.18
N ILE A 178 -9.58 5.72 -8.66
CA ILE A 178 -8.92 5.67 -9.97
C ILE A 178 -9.95 5.67 -11.11
N ARG A 179 -11.13 5.09 -10.91
CA ARG A 179 -12.24 5.11 -11.89
C ARG A 179 -12.99 6.43 -11.93
N SER A 180 -12.89 7.25 -10.88
CA SER A 180 -13.53 8.57 -10.84
C SER A 180 -13.07 9.48 -11.97
N ASN A 181 -14.01 10.24 -12.53
CA ASN A 181 -13.72 11.35 -13.44
C ASN A 181 -13.27 12.61 -12.69
N ASP A 182 -13.60 12.70 -11.40
CA ASP A 182 -13.26 13.84 -10.57
C ASP A 182 -11.86 13.68 -9.98
N VAL A 183 -10.97 14.59 -10.35
CA VAL A 183 -9.64 14.69 -9.76
C VAL A 183 -9.78 15.18 -8.31
N PRO A 184 -9.23 14.47 -7.31
CA PRO A 184 -9.27 14.93 -5.91
C PRO A 184 -8.61 16.31 -5.77
N LYS A 185 -9.23 17.20 -5.00
CA LYS A 185 -8.68 18.55 -4.74
C LYS A 185 -7.30 18.47 -4.06
N PRO A 186 -6.40 19.43 -4.30
CA PRO A 186 -5.11 19.47 -3.60
C PRO A 186 -5.32 19.62 -2.09
N ILE A 187 -4.49 18.91 -1.31
CA ILE A 187 -4.44 18.99 0.15
C ILE A 187 -3.07 19.47 0.59
N ARG A 188 -3.01 20.38 1.55
CA ARG A 188 -1.73 20.90 2.08
C ARG A 188 -1.36 20.16 3.35
N ILE A 189 -0.34 19.33 3.24
CA ILE A 189 0.24 18.56 4.36
C ILE A 189 1.75 18.82 4.43
N SER A 190 2.38 18.45 5.54
CA SER A 190 3.79 18.76 5.85
C SER A 190 4.77 18.28 4.78
N ILE A 191 4.46 17.19 4.07
CA ILE A 191 5.31 16.62 3.02
C ILE A 191 5.17 17.32 1.67
N CYS A 192 4.18 18.18 1.46
CA CYS A 192 3.89 18.77 0.15
C CYS A 192 5.08 19.53 -0.43
N ASN A 193 5.86 20.23 0.41
CA ASN A 193 7.01 21.01 -0.04
C ASN A 193 8.08 20.17 -0.75
N ASN A 194 8.18 18.88 -0.42
CA ASN A 194 9.13 17.94 -1.04
C ASN A 194 8.43 16.93 -1.96
N CYS A 195 7.13 17.12 -2.24
CA CYS A 195 6.37 16.24 -3.11
C CYS A 195 6.67 16.58 -4.56
N SER A 196 6.91 15.55 -5.38
CA SER A 196 7.11 15.70 -6.83
C SER A 196 5.94 16.39 -7.55
N TYR A 197 4.74 16.37 -6.97
CA TYR A 197 3.53 16.98 -7.51
C TYR A 197 3.28 18.41 -7.03
N PHE A 198 4.23 19.03 -6.29
CA PHE A 198 4.02 20.33 -5.66
C PHE A 198 3.58 21.40 -6.65
N TYR A 199 4.35 21.59 -7.73
CA TYR A 199 4.06 22.60 -8.75
C TYR A 199 2.68 22.36 -9.37
N TYR A 200 2.40 21.13 -9.82
CA TYR A 200 1.10 20.76 -10.37
C TYR A 200 -0.10 20.98 -9.41
N CYS A 201 0.15 20.97 -8.10
CA CYS A 201 -0.92 21.17 -7.12
C CYS A 201 -1.15 22.63 -6.73
N TYR A 202 -0.13 23.50 -6.83
CA TYR A 202 -0.12 24.80 -6.16
C TYR A 202 0.40 25.98 -6.98
N VAL A 203 0.93 25.74 -8.18
CA VAL A 203 1.44 26.76 -9.09
C VAL A 203 0.65 26.69 -10.38
#